data_AF-A0A7Y0QI42-F1
#
_entry.id   AF-A0A7Y0QI42-F1
#
_cell.length_a   1.000
_cell.length_b   1.000
_cell.length_c   1.000
_cell.angle_alpha   90.00
_cell.angle_beta   90.00
_cell.angle_gamma   90.00
#
_symmetry.space_group_name_H-M   'P 1'
#
loop_
_entity.id
_entity.type
_entity.pdbx_description
1 polymer ?
#
loop_
_entity_poly.entity_id
_entity_poly.type
_entity_poly.pdbx_seq_one_letter_code
_entity_poly.pdbx_strand_id
1 'polypeptide(L)'
;MRVDRESNVTNLPLVRPTFHVVLWSRSPWHEAGTTPGFVADEYRVRDVTDVVDVLDWARTRSAIWGVYVELQDGDSTLLARIAGTDPSEGAAFEVRAVRD
;
A
#
# COMPACT_ATOMS: atom_id res chain seq x y z
N MET A 1 -19.74 18.26 4.94
CA MET A 1 -18.81 17.30 5.56
C MET A 1 -17.55 18.10 5.92
N ARG A 2 -17.34 18.39 7.20
CA ARG A 2 -16.17 19.15 7.66
C ARG A 2 -15.08 18.16 8.01
N VAL A 3 -13.97 18.21 7.29
CA VAL A 3 -12.73 17.52 7.66
C VAL A 3 -12.06 18.43 8.68
N ASP A 4 -12.06 18.05 9.96
CA ASP A 4 -11.32 18.77 11.00
C ASP A 4 -9.82 18.57 10.75
N ARG A 5 -9.13 19.69 10.53
CA ARG A 5 -7.73 19.77 10.08
C ARG A 5 -6.71 19.59 11.20
N GLU A 6 -7.14 19.22 12.40
CA GLU A 6 -6.30 19.24 13.61
C GLU A 6 -6.01 17.83 14.17
N SER A 7 -6.37 16.78 13.44
CA SER A 7 -5.97 15.41 13.73
C SER A 7 -5.77 14.71 12.40
N ASN A 8 -4.57 14.21 12.10
CA ASN A 8 -4.32 13.34 10.92
C ASN A 8 -5.05 11.97 11.03
N VAL A 9 -6.13 11.91 11.80
CA VAL A 9 -6.92 10.73 12.12
C VAL A 9 -8.33 11.00 11.61
N THR A 10 -8.63 10.41 10.47
CA THR A 10 -9.96 10.42 9.88
C THR A 10 -10.66 9.12 10.24
N ASN A 11 -11.70 9.18 11.08
CA ASN A 11 -12.53 8.03 11.42
C ASN A 11 -13.69 7.93 10.41
N LEU A 12 -13.44 7.36 9.24
CA LEU A 12 -14.48 7.07 8.25
C LEU A 12 -14.91 5.61 8.35
N PRO A 13 -16.22 5.33 8.45
CA PRO A 13 -16.71 3.96 8.30
C PRO A 13 -16.46 3.50 6.87
N LEU A 14 -15.55 2.55 6.71
CA LEU A 14 -15.26 1.95 5.41
C LEU A 14 -16.33 0.90 5.09
N VAL A 15 -17.28 1.26 4.23
CA VAL A 15 -18.29 0.31 3.74
C VAL A 15 -17.69 -0.45 2.58
N ARG A 16 -17.33 -1.73 2.80
CA ARG A 16 -16.65 -2.60 1.83
C ARG A 16 -15.33 -2.00 1.31
N PRO A 17 -14.34 -1.77 2.19
CA PRO A 17 -13.05 -1.25 1.75
C PRO A 17 -12.40 -2.19 0.75
N THR A 18 -11.71 -1.59 -0.20
CA THR A 18 -10.69 -2.29 -0.97
C THR A 18 -9.33 -1.85 -0.46
N PHE A 19 -8.51 -2.82 -0.08
CA PHE A 19 -7.15 -2.62 0.36
C PHE A 19 -6.16 -3.01 -0.74
N HIS A 20 -5.09 -2.25 -0.84
CA HIS A 20 -3.93 -2.57 -1.68
C HIS A 20 -2.80 -2.93 -0.73
N VAL A 21 -2.34 -4.17 -0.79
CA VAL A 21 -1.18 -4.64 -0.03
C VAL A 21 0.00 -4.77 -0.96
N VAL A 22 1.04 -3.98 -0.71
CA VAL A 22 2.27 -3.98 -1.50
C VAL A 22 3.36 -4.65 -0.68
N LEU A 23 3.91 -5.74 -1.19
CA LEU A 23 5.00 -6.48 -0.58
C LEU A 23 6.29 -6.17 -1.32
N TRP A 24 7.22 -5.49 -0.65
CA TRP A 24 8.48 -5.10 -1.25
C TRP A 24 9.56 -6.15 -0.97
N SER A 25 10.42 -6.37 -1.95
CA SER A 25 11.67 -7.12 -1.77
C SER A 25 12.81 -6.40 -2.48
N ARG A 26 14.06 -6.68 -2.04
CA ARG A 26 15.24 -6.12 -2.72
C ARG A 26 15.39 -6.78 -4.08
N SER A 27 15.53 -5.98 -5.13
CA SER A 27 15.81 -6.54 -6.46
C SER A 27 17.15 -7.29 -6.43
N PRO A 28 17.20 -8.54 -6.93
CA PRO A 28 18.47 -9.27 -7.06
C PRO A 28 19.32 -8.72 -8.23
N TRP A 29 18.78 -7.84 -9.07
CA TRP A 29 19.46 -7.33 -10.26
C TRP A 29 20.35 -6.15 -9.91
N HIS A 30 21.66 -6.41 -9.87
CA HIS A 30 22.71 -5.41 -9.85
C HIS A 30 23.33 -5.35 -11.25
N GLU A 31 22.70 -4.66 -12.20
CA GLU A 31 23.43 -4.24 -13.40
C GLU A 31 24.43 -3.14 -12.99
N ALA A 32 25.65 -3.22 -13.49
CA ALA A 32 26.71 -2.27 -13.17
C ALA A 32 26.28 -0.86 -13.60
N GLY A 33 26.08 0.03 -12.62
CA GLY A 33 25.64 1.42 -12.85
C GLY A 33 24.22 1.73 -12.36
N THR A 34 23.46 0.72 -11.95
CA THR A 34 22.10 0.90 -11.42
C THR A 34 22.11 0.75 -9.89
N THR A 35 21.65 1.78 -9.17
CA THR A 35 21.45 1.72 -7.71
C THR A 35 20.53 0.55 -7.37
N PRO A 36 20.82 -0.27 -6.34
CA PRO A 36 19.93 -1.34 -5.93
C PRO A 36 18.53 -0.78 -5.61
N GLY A 37 17.52 -1.26 -6.35
CA GLY A 37 16.12 -0.86 -6.19
C GLY A 37 15.28 -1.89 -5.43
N PHE A 38 14.01 -1.54 -5.22
CA PHE A 38 12.98 -2.46 -4.72
C PHE A 38 12.12 -2.98 -5.87
N VAL A 39 11.71 -4.24 -5.79
CA VAL A 39 10.58 -4.78 -6.56
C VAL A 39 9.40 -4.97 -5.63
N ALA A 40 8.19 -4.88 -6.17
CA ALA A 40 6.95 -4.99 -5.40
C ALA A 40 5.97 -5.97 -6.06
N ASP A 41 5.34 -6.78 -5.22
CA ASP A 41 4.13 -7.53 -5.55
C ASP A 41 2.94 -6.83 -4.92
N GLU A 42 1.91 -6.52 -5.72
CA GLU A 42 0.70 -5.83 -5.27
C GLU A 42 -0.51 -6.78 -5.26
N TYR A 43 -1.22 -6.78 -4.13
CA TYR A 43 -2.42 -7.59 -3.91
C TYR A 43 -3.61 -6.69 -3.59
N ARG A 44 -4.69 -6.85 -4.36
CA ARG A 44 -5.95 -6.15 -4.10
C ARG A 44 -6.88 -7.03 -3.26
N VAL A 45 -7.11 -6.63 -2.02
CA VAL A 45 -7.92 -7.38 -1.05
C VAL A 45 -9.27 -6.67 -0.88
N ARG A 46 -10.36 -7.42 -1.04
CA ARG A 46 -11.74 -6.91 -0.97
C ARG A 46 -12.55 -7.72 0.05
N ASP A 47 -13.72 -7.20 0.42
CA ASP A 47 -14.69 -7.88 1.29
C ASP A 47 -14.12 -8.32 2.64
N VAL A 48 -13.13 -7.58 3.14
CA VAL A 48 -12.49 -7.81 4.42
C VAL A 48 -13.38 -7.29 5.55
N THR A 49 -13.59 -8.13 6.57
CA THR A 49 -14.41 -7.77 7.74
C THR A 49 -13.60 -7.06 8.81
N ASP A 50 -12.31 -7.37 8.94
CA ASP A 50 -11.38 -6.73 9.89
C ASP A 50 -10.07 -6.31 9.21
N VAL A 51 -9.71 -5.04 9.35
CA VAL A 51 -8.45 -4.50 8.82
C VAL A 51 -7.23 -5.16 9.45
N VAL A 52 -7.33 -5.64 10.69
CA VAL A 52 -6.24 -6.32 11.41
C VAL A 52 -5.77 -7.56 10.65
N ASP A 53 -6.70 -8.32 10.05
CA ASP A 53 -6.36 -9.51 9.28
C ASP A 53 -5.48 -9.18 8.07
N VAL A 54 -5.74 -8.06 7.39
CA VAL A 54 -4.95 -7.58 6.25
C VAL A 54 -3.55 -7.16 6.69
N LEU A 55 -3.46 -6.47 7.83
CA LEU A 55 -2.18 -6.01 8.37
C LEU A 55 -1.30 -7.19 8.81
N ASP A 56 -1.87 -8.17 9.49
CA ASP A 56 -1.13 -9.36 9.91
C ASP A 56 -0.76 -10.25 8.72
N TRP A 57 -1.64 -10.35 7.72
CA TRP A 57 -1.34 -11.02 6.45
C TRP A 57 -0.16 -10.38 5.72
N ALA A 58 -0.08 -9.04 5.69
CA ALA A 58 1.02 -8.32 5.04
C ALA A 58 2.34 -8.52 5.79
N ARG A 59 2.30 -8.35 7.13
CA ARG A 59 3.45 -8.47 8.02
C ARG A 59 4.09 -9.86 7.99
N THR A 60 3.28 -10.90 7.81
CA THR A 60 3.76 -12.30 7.76
C THR A 60 4.44 -12.66 6.44
N ARG A 61 4.28 -11.87 5.37
CA ARG A 61 4.80 -12.19 4.03
C ARG A 61 6.04 -11.44 3.62
N SER A 62 6.20 -10.19 4.09
CA SER A 62 7.41 -9.42 3.82
C SER A 62 7.85 -8.63 5.03
N ALA A 63 9.16 -8.42 5.14
CA ALA A 63 9.74 -7.50 6.12
C ALA A 63 9.46 -6.03 5.76
N ILE A 64 9.25 -5.73 4.47
CA ILE A 64 8.97 -4.38 3.95
C ILE A 64 7.66 -4.46 3.18
N TRP A 65 6.64 -3.80 3.71
CA TRP A 65 5.28 -3.87 3.19
C TRP A 65 4.56 -2.55 3.40
N GLY A 66 3.58 -2.25 2.56
CA GLY A 66 2.66 -1.13 2.72
C GLY A 66 1.22 -1.60 2.54
N VAL A 67 0.30 -1.07 3.36
CA VAL A 67 -1.14 -1.28 3.16
C VAL A 67 -1.79 0.07 2.93
N TYR A 68 -2.54 0.16 1.84
CA TYR A 68 -3.31 1.32 1.42
C TYR A 68 -4.78 0.95 1.33
N VAL A 69 -5.65 1.94 1.55
CA VAL A 69 -7.09 1.80 1.35
C VAL A 69 -7.55 2.75 0.25
N GLU A 70 -8.43 2.26 -0.62
CA GLU A 70 -9.13 3.11 -1.58
C GLU A 70 -10.12 4.01 -0.83
N LEU A 71 -9.94 5.32 -0.95
CA LEU A 71 -10.88 6.35 -0.52
C LEU A 71 -11.55 6.95 -1.75
N GLN A 72 -12.87 7.11 -1.70
CA GLN A 72 -13.60 7.82 -2.75
C GLN A 72 -13.61 9.31 -2.42
N ASP A 73 -13.18 10.12 -3.38
CA ASP A 73 -13.24 11.60 -3.35
C ASP A 73 -13.96 12.09 -4.62
N GLY A 74 -15.28 12.25 -4.53
CA GLY A 74 -16.12 12.49 -5.69
C GLY A 74 -16.06 11.33 -6.68
N ASP A 75 -15.62 11.61 -7.91
CA ASP A 75 -15.40 10.62 -8.97
C ASP A 75 -13.97 10.04 -8.98
N SER A 76 -13.10 10.50 -8.08
CA SER A 76 -11.71 10.06 -8.00
C SER A 76 -11.54 9.00 -6.92
N THR A 77 -10.70 8.01 -7.19
CA THR A 77 -10.22 7.06 -6.18
C THR A 77 -8.82 7.48 -5.74
N LEU A 78 -8.66 7.73 -4.45
CA LEU A 78 -7.40 8.04 -3.81
C LEU A 78 -6.92 6.82 -3.02
N LEU A 79 -5.61 6.62 -2.90
CA LEU A 79 -5.02 5.62 -2.02
C LEU A 79 -4.45 6.31 -0.79
N ALA A 80 -4.93 5.91 0.39
CA ALA A 80 -4.37 6.37 1.67
C ALA A 80 -3.61 5.23 2.32
N ARG A 81 -2.33 5.43 2.63
CA ARG A 81 -1.55 4.47 3.42
C ARG A 81 -2.07 4.43 4.84
N ILE A 82 -2.43 3.25 5.32
CA ILE A 82 -2.90 3.03 6.69
C ILE A 82 -1.84 2.37 7.57
N ALA A 83 -0.88 1.66 6.98
CA ALA A 83 0.21 1.02 7.72
C ALA A 83 1.38 0.64 6.81
N GLY A 84 2.51 0.33 7.43
CA GLY A 84 3.73 -0.14 6.76
C GLY A 84 4.62 1.00 6.27
N THR A 85 5.59 0.65 5.43
CA THR A 85 6.56 1.56 4.85
C THR A 85 6.56 1.41 3.34
N ASP A 86 6.55 2.55 2.66
CA ASP A 86 6.77 2.62 1.24
C ASP A 86 8.20 3.12 0.99
N PRO A 87 9.14 2.26 0.59
CA PRO A 87 10.51 2.67 0.32
C PRO A 87 10.63 3.56 -0.92
N SER A 88 9.55 3.73 -1.69
CA SER A 88 9.51 4.57 -2.88
C SER A 88 9.10 6.02 -2.62
N GLU A 89 8.64 6.34 -1.41
CA GLU A 89 8.38 7.72 -0.99
C GLU A 89 9.71 8.49 -0.86
N GLY A 90 10.26 8.91 -2.02
CA GLY A 90 11.53 9.61 -2.15
C GLY A 90 12.48 9.10 -3.26
N ALA A 91 12.16 8.02 -3.99
CA ALA A 91 13.02 7.46 -5.03
C ALA A 91 12.24 7.02 -6.28
N ALA A 92 12.84 7.13 -7.46
CA ALA A 92 12.25 6.63 -8.71
C ALA A 92 12.25 5.10 -8.75
N PHE A 93 11.14 4.47 -9.17
CA PHE A 93 11.01 3.01 -9.28
C PHE A 93 10.15 2.59 -10.48
N GLU A 94 10.34 1.34 -10.92
CA GLU A 94 9.61 0.70 -12.03
C GLU A 94 8.55 -0.25 -11.45
N VAL A 95 7.27 0.00 -11.72
CA VAL A 95 6.17 -0.91 -11.34
C VAL A 95 6.03 -1.98 -12.42
N ARG A 96 6.34 -3.23 -12.09
CA ARG A 96 5.97 -4.39 -12.91
C ARG A 96 4.84 -5.13 -12.22
N ALA A 97 3.61 -4.83 -12.62
CA ALA A 97 2.46 -5.62 -12.20
C ALA A 97 2.56 -7.01 -12.85
N VAL A 98 2.94 -8.02 -12.07
CA VAL A 98 2.76 -9.42 -12.49
C VAL A 98 1.32 -9.81 -12.18
N ARG A 99 0.61 -10.23 -13.22
CA ARG A 99 -0.78 -10.67 -13.16
C ARG A 99 -0.75 -12.20 -13.14
N ASP A 100 -1.20 -12.80 -12.04
CA ASP A 100 -1.68 -14.18 -11.98
C ASP A 100 -2.93 -14.26 -11.09
#